data_AF-A0A6V8LS03-F1
#
_entry.id   AF-A0A6V8LS03-F1
#
_cell.length_a   1.000
_cell.length_b   1.000
_cell.length_c   1.000
_cell.angle_alpha   90.00
_cell.angle_beta   90.00
_cell.angle_gamma   90.00
#
_symmetry.space_group_name_H-M   'P 1'
#
loop_
_entity.id
_entity.type
_entity.pdbx_description
1 polymer ?
#
loop_
_entity_poly.entity_id
_entity_poly.type
_entity_poly.pdbx_seq_one_letter_code
_entity_poly.pdbx_strand_id
1 'polypeptide(L)'
;MASFVRFAVLPFLAVFCLFAPVLAADNIKGWERGGAYDKAYDPKEADSFKGRVEDILEIVPLPGMDKGVALVVRDKKDNKTETVHLGPKSFVDLESIGLRKGDSVKVTGVWASIGGKEVVMASKVKKDEKLQLKVRRTKDGMPWWSMSADELAKERKSADDD
;
A
#
# COMPACT_ATOMS: atom_id res chain seq x y z
N MET A 1 56.40 -16.20 53.49
CA MET A 1 55.78 -14.88 53.21
C MET A 1 55.19 -14.92 51.82
N ALA A 2 53.92 -14.58 51.69
CA ALA A 2 53.13 -14.63 50.47
C ALA A 2 53.36 -13.41 49.56
N SER A 3 53.19 -13.58 48.24
CA SER A 3 52.67 -12.62 47.23
C SER A 3 52.90 -13.24 45.84
N PHE A 4 51.92 -13.84 45.14
CA PHE A 4 50.78 -13.24 44.42
C PHE A 4 51.12 -11.96 43.65
N VAL A 5 51.37 -12.09 42.34
CA VAL A 5 51.23 -10.98 41.39
C VAL A 5 50.24 -11.40 40.30
N ARG A 6 49.26 -10.53 40.14
CA ARG A 6 48.00 -10.71 39.43
C ARG A 6 48.19 -10.42 37.94
N PHE A 7 47.69 -11.29 37.07
CA PHE A 7 47.42 -10.97 35.67
C PHE A 7 46.29 -9.95 35.60
N ALA A 8 46.59 -8.72 35.18
CA ALA A 8 45.58 -7.71 34.89
C ALA A 8 45.30 -7.72 33.38
N VAL A 9 44.09 -8.14 33.05
CA VAL A 9 43.53 -8.27 31.70
C VAL A 9 43.23 -6.88 31.13
N LEU A 10 43.71 -6.59 29.93
CA LEU A 10 43.34 -5.43 29.12
C LEU A 10 41.87 -5.54 28.67
N PRO A 11 41.02 -4.50 28.83
CA PRO A 11 39.69 -4.52 28.25
C PRO A 11 39.77 -4.08 26.79
N PHE A 12 39.55 -5.04 25.88
CA PHE A 12 39.34 -4.77 24.46
C PHE A 12 37.94 -4.17 24.28
N LEU A 13 37.85 -2.84 24.22
CA LEU A 13 36.59 -2.12 23.99
C LEU A 13 36.16 -2.32 22.52
N ALA A 14 35.44 -3.40 22.25
CA ALA A 14 34.79 -3.63 20.97
C ALA A 14 33.59 -2.68 20.83
N VAL A 15 33.79 -1.53 20.19
CA VAL A 15 32.71 -0.67 19.71
C VAL A 15 32.08 -1.38 18.51
N PHE A 16 31.08 -2.22 18.77
CA PHE A 16 30.26 -2.85 17.75
C PHE A 16 29.23 -1.81 17.28
N CYS A 17 29.62 -0.98 16.31
CA CYS A 17 28.67 -0.13 15.59
C CYS A 17 27.70 -1.04 14.85
N LEU A 18 26.51 -1.23 15.42
CA LEU A 18 25.35 -1.81 14.74
C LEU A 18 24.94 -0.86 13.60
N PHE A 19 25.56 -1.05 12.44
CA PHE A 19 25.00 -0.58 11.18
C PHE A 19 23.75 -1.41 10.92
N ALA A 20 22.60 -0.94 11.39
CA ALA A 20 21.33 -1.44 10.89
C ALA A 20 21.28 -1.12 9.39
N PRO A 21 21.13 -2.11 8.49
CA PRO A 21 20.86 -1.81 7.10
C PRO A 21 19.50 -1.11 7.08
N VAL A 22 19.49 0.16 6.69
CA VAL A 22 18.24 0.83 6.32
C VAL A 22 17.79 0.11 5.06
N LEU A 23 16.86 -0.84 5.23
CA LEU A 23 16.15 -1.43 4.10
C LEU A 23 15.29 -0.30 3.55
N ALA A 24 15.83 0.37 2.53
CA ALA A 24 15.10 1.36 1.76
C ALA A 24 13.81 0.71 1.28
N ALA A 25 12.67 1.33 1.62
CA ALA A 25 11.42 1.04 0.94
C ALA A 25 11.67 1.06 -0.56
N ASP A 26 11.17 0.05 -1.28
CA ASP A 26 11.28 -0.01 -2.74
C ASP A 26 10.91 1.38 -3.30
N ASN A 27 11.88 2.05 -3.92
CA ASN A 27 11.68 3.40 -4.45
C ASN A 27 10.83 3.28 -5.72
N ILE A 28 9.51 3.22 -5.54
CA ILE A 28 8.55 3.20 -6.64
C ILE A 28 8.31 4.65 -7.07
N LYS A 29 8.85 5.00 -8.23
CA LYS A 29 8.92 6.38 -8.72
C LYS A 29 7.52 6.98 -8.89
N GLY A 30 7.28 8.12 -8.25
CA GLY A 30 6.03 8.87 -8.32
C GLY A 30 4.93 8.37 -7.37
N TRP A 31 5.14 7.23 -6.70
CA TRP A 31 4.22 6.65 -5.73
C TRP A 31 4.62 6.96 -4.28
N GLU A 32 5.55 7.89 -4.07
CA GLU A 32 6.12 8.22 -2.78
C GLU A 32 5.10 8.90 -1.85
N ARG A 33 5.23 8.63 -0.55
CA ARG A 33 4.47 9.32 0.48
C ARG A 33 4.74 10.83 0.42
N GLY A 34 3.69 11.64 0.44
CA GLY A 34 3.77 13.09 0.30
C GLY A 34 4.08 13.58 -1.13
N GLY A 35 4.17 12.67 -2.11
CA GLY A 35 4.26 13.00 -3.53
C GLY A 35 2.98 13.62 -4.09
N ALA A 36 3.03 14.05 -5.35
CA ALA A 36 1.88 14.68 -6.01
C ALA A 36 0.64 13.77 -6.05
N TYR A 37 0.84 12.48 -6.33
CA TYR A 37 -0.22 11.48 -6.30
C TYR A 37 -0.80 11.27 -4.89
N ASP A 38 0.06 11.19 -3.88
CA ASP A 38 -0.35 10.92 -2.50
C ASP A 38 -1.16 12.07 -1.89
N LYS A 39 -0.80 13.32 -2.20
CA LYS A 39 -1.51 14.52 -1.73
C LYS A 39 -2.94 14.65 -2.23
N ALA A 40 -3.29 13.95 -3.33
CA ALA A 40 -4.64 13.95 -3.85
C ALA A 40 -5.60 13.07 -3.04
N TYR A 41 -5.07 12.26 -2.10
CA TYR A 41 -5.87 11.39 -1.26
C TYR A 41 -6.23 12.07 0.08
N ASP A 42 -7.50 12.43 0.27
CA ASP A 42 -8.02 12.84 1.58
C ASP A 42 -8.84 11.71 2.22
N PRO A 43 -8.34 11.04 3.29
CA PRO A 43 -9.06 9.96 3.95
C PRO A 43 -10.44 10.35 4.52
N LYS A 44 -10.70 11.65 4.75
CA LYS A 44 -11.98 12.13 5.27
C LYS A 44 -13.08 12.10 4.22
N GLU A 45 -12.70 12.23 2.95
CA GLU A 45 -13.59 12.19 1.78
C GLU A 45 -13.74 10.76 1.23
N ALA A 46 -13.35 9.75 2.01
CA ALA A 46 -13.45 8.37 1.59
C ALA A 46 -14.92 7.91 1.57
N ASP A 47 -15.37 7.43 0.42
CA ASP A 47 -16.68 6.81 0.25
C ASP A 47 -16.54 5.41 -0.37
N SER A 48 -17.65 4.66 -0.42
CA SER A 48 -17.68 3.29 -0.91
C SER A 48 -18.83 3.04 -1.86
N PHE A 49 -18.53 2.34 -2.94
CA PHE A 49 -19.52 1.91 -3.91
C PHE A 49 -19.37 0.44 -4.26
N LYS A 50 -20.45 -0.15 -4.76
CA LYS A 50 -20.48 -1.55 -5.21
C LYS A 50 -20.60 -1.55 -6.72
N GLY A 51 -19.82 -2.39 -7.38
CA GLY A 51 -19.84 -2.48 -8.82
C GLY A 51 -19.32 -3.81 -9.34
N ARG A 52 -19.30 -3.93 -10.66
CA ARG A 52 -18.73 -5.09 -11.37
C ARG A 52 -17.44 -4.68 -12.07
N VAL A 53 -16.41 -5.49 -11.95
CA VAL A 53 -15.15 -5.28 -12.68
C VAL A 53 -15.37 -5.57 -14.15
N GLU A 54 -15.28 -4.54 -14.99
CA GLU A 54 -15.37 -4.65 -16.44
C GLU A 54 -14.01 -4.90 -17.08
N ASP A 55 -12.95 -4.34 -16.49
CA ASP A 55 -11.59 -4.52 -16.99
C ASP A 55 -10.51 -4.27 -15.93
N ILE A 56 -9.30 -4.73 -16.21
CA ILE A 56 -8.10 -4.51 -15.39
C ILE A 56 -7.03 -3.90 -16.29
N LEU A 57 -6.59 -2.69 -15.95
CA LEU A 57 -5.69 -1.90 -16.77
C LEU A 57 -4.35 -1.68 -16.07
N GLU A 58 -3.29 -1.70 -16.85
CA GLU A 58 -2.02 -1.11 -16.46
C GLU A 58 -2.03 0.38 -16.81
N ILE A 59 -1.73 1.23 -15.83
CA ILE A 59 -1.84 2.68 -15.96
C ILE A 59 -0.55 3.39 -15.55
N VAL A 60 -0.39 4.63 -15.99
CA VAL A 60 0.61 5.56 -15.48
C VAL A 60 -0.17 6.81 -15.06
N PRO A 61 -0.43 7.03 -13.75
CA PRO A 61 -1.36 8.06 -13.30
C PRO A 61 -0.93 9.48 -13.66
N LEU A 62 0.37 9.79 -13.51
CA LEU A 62 0.96 11.08 -13.89
C LEU A 62 2.23 10.83 -14.74
N PRO A 63 2.60 11.78 -15.62
CA PRO A 63 3.82 11.66 -16.42
C PRO A 63 5.06 11.40 -15.55
N GLY A 64 5.83 10.37 -15.90
CA GLY A 64 7.07 10.02 -15.22
C GLY A 64 6.93 9.11 -13.99
N MET A 65 5.71 8.69 -13.63
CA MET A 65 5.46 7.68 -12.60
C MET A 65 5.73 6.25 -13.11
N ASP A 66 6.05 5.35 -12.19
CA ASP A 66 6.04 3.92 -12.45
C ASP A 66 4.62 3.40 -12.71
N LYS A 67 4.55 2.28 -13.42
CA LYS A 67 3.30 1.62 -13.79
C LYS A 67 2.50 1.21 -12.55
N GLY A 68 1.22 1.51 -12.57
CA GLY A 68 0.21 1.08 -11.61
C GLY A 68 -0.82 0.15 -12.22
N VAL A 69 -1.68 -0.38 -11.37
CA VAL A 69 -2.84 -1.18 -11.74
C VAL A 69 -4.10 -0.42 -11.39
N ALA A 70 -5.06 -0.41 -12.31
CA ALA A 70 -6.39 0.12 -12.09
C ALA A 70 -7.46 -0.90 -12.50
N LEU A 71 -8.63 -0.79 -11.88
CA LEU A 71 -9.83 -1.50 -12.27
C LEU A 71 -10.76 -0.54 -13.00
N VAL A 72 -11.42 -1.03 -14.03
CA VAL A 72 -12.57 -0.37 -14.64
C VAL A 72 -13.80 -1.00 -14.00
N VAL A 73 -14.51 -0.25 -13.16
CA VAL A 73 -15.63 -0.77 -12.37
C VAL A 73 -16.92 -0.09 -12.79
N ARG A 74 -17.90 -0.88 -13.20
CA ARG A 74 -19.26 -0.41 -13.44
C ARG A 74 -20.02 -0.31 -12.12
N ASP A 75 -20.40 0.89 -11.70
CA ASP A 75 -21.20 1.10 -10.50
C ASP A 75 -22.59 0.47 -10.67
N LYS A 76 -23.06 -0.24 -9.64
CA LYS A 76 -24.36 -0.90 -9.61
C LYS A 76 -25.54 0.08 -9.54
N LYS A 77 -25.34 1.28 -8.99
CA LYS A 77 -26.41 2.27 -8.76
C LYS A 77 -26.78 3.02 -10.03
N ASP A 78 -25.79 3.54 -10.76
CA ASP A 78 -26.01 4.42 -11.91
C ASP A 78 -25.47 3.86 -13.24
N ASN A 79 -24.89 2.67 -13.23
CA ASN A 79 -24.27 2.00 -14.38
C ASN A 79 -23.14 2.81 -15.05
N LYS A 80 -22.58 3.80 -14.36
CA LYS A 80 -21.39 4.51 -14.83
C LYS A 80 -20.16 3.66 -14.61
N THR A 81 -19.13 3.93 -15.41
CA THR A 81 -17.87 3.22 -15.37
C THR A 81 -16.82 4.11 -14.76
N GLU A 82 -16.29 3.69 -13.62
CA GLU A 82 -15.31 4.43 -12.84
C GLU A 82 -13.93 3.77 -12.95
N THR A 83 -12.90 4.60 -13.08
CA THR A 83 -11.51 4.11 -13.08
C THR A 83 -10.97 4.13 -11.65
N VAL A 84 -10.69 2.95 -11.12
CA VAL A 84 -10.27 2.74 -9.73
C VAL A 84 -8.79 2.42 -9.69
N HIS A 85 -7.96 3.34 -9.19
CA HIS A 85 -6.53 3.11 -9.03
C HIS A 85 -6.26 2.27 -7.78
N LEU A 86 -5.58 1.13 -7.95
CA LEU A 86 -5.21 0.25 -6.84
C LEU A 86 -3.86 0.57 -6.24
N GLY A 87 -2.90 1.00 -7.06
CA GLY A 87 -1.54 1.24 -6.60
C GLY A 87 -0.50 0.87 -7.66
N PRO A 88 0.79 0.85 -7.26
CA PRO A 88 1.87 0.48 -8.15
C PRO A 88 1.84 -1.02 -8.47
N LYS A 89 2.22 -1.37 -9.70
CA LYS A 89 2.16 -2.75 -10.21
C LYS A 89 3.01 -3.73 -9.41
N SER A 90 4.14 -3.27 -8.87
CA SER A 90 5.02 -4.08 -8.01
C SER A 90 4.38 -4.46 -6.68
N PHE A 91 3.35 -3.73 -6.22
CA PHE A 91 2.67 -3.97 -4.94
C PHE A 91 1.32 -4.67 -5.09
N VAL A 92 0.58 -4.35 -6.16
CA VAL A 92 -0.78 -4.84 -6.35
C VAL A 92 -0.78 -6.31 -6.77
N ASP A 93 -1.22 -7.18 -5.87
CA ASP A 93 -1.43 -8.60 -6.12
C ASP A 93 -2.94 -8.92 -6.18
N LEU A 94 -3.48 -8.98 -7.40
CA LEU A 94 -4.88 -9.34 -7.65
C LEU A 94 -5.16 -10.83 -7.47
N GLU A 95 -4.15 -11.69 -7.62
CA GLU A 95 -4.29 -13.13 -7.51
C GLU A 95 -4.51 -13.56 -6.06
N SER A 96 -3.93 -12.82 -5.11
CA SER A 96 -4.15 -13.02 -3.67
C SER A 96 -5.62 -13.04 -3.25
N ILE A 97 -6.47 -12.30 -3.96
CA ILE A 97 -7.93 -12.24 -3.73
C ILE A 97 -8.72 -12.88 -4.88
N GLY A 98 -8.05 -13.52 -5.84
CA GLY A 98 -8.65 -14.14 -7.02
C GLY A 98 -9.53 -13.19 -7.82
N LEU A 99 -9.17 -11.91 -7.88
CA LEU A 99 -9.98 -10.88 -8.54
C LEU A 99 -9.81 -10.97 -10.07
N ARG A 100 -10.92 -11.07 -10.79
CA ARG A 100 -10.94 -11.09 -12.26
C ARG A 100 -12.06 -10.23 -12.83
N LYS A 101 -11.99 -9.99 -14.14
CA LYS A 101 -13.08 -9.40 -14.91
C LYS A 101 -14.37 -10.18 -14.70
N GLY A 102 -15.46 -9.45 -14.50
CA GLY A 102 -16.78 -9.97 -14.20
C GLY A 102 -17.06 -10.10 -12.70
N ASP A 103 -16.08 -9.98 -11.82
CA ASP A 103 -16.32 -10.08 -10.37
C ASP A 103 -17.11 -8.89 -9.84
N SER A 104 -17.97 -9.13 -8.84
CA SER A 104 -18.60 -8.07 -8.06
C SER A 104 -17.67 -7.65 -6.93
N VAL A 105 -17.49 -6.35 -6.76
CA VAL A 105 -16.60 -5.78 -5.75
C VAL A 105 -17.26 -4.64 -4.99
N LYS A 106 -16.80 -4.42 -3.77
CA LYS A 106 -17.02 -3.20 -3.00
C LYS A 106 -15.72 -2.43 -2.93
N VAL A 107 -15.68 -1.29 -3.61
CA VAL A 107 -14.54 -0.38 -3.62
C VAL A 107 -14.75 0.62 -2.48
N THR A 108 -13.72 0.88 -1.70
CA THR A 108 -13.64 2.01 -0.77
C THR A 108 -12.46 2.86 -1.17
N GLY A 109 -12.64 4.17 -1.29
CA GLY A 109 -11.61 5.06 -1.82
C GLY A 109 -12.05 6.51 -1.82
N VAL A 110 -11.22 7.36 -2.43
CA VAL A 110 -11.44 8.80 -2.53
C VAL A 110 -11.54 9.17 -4.01
N TRP A 111 -12.52 10.01 -4.35
CA TRP A 111 -12.66 10.56 -5.69
C TRP A 111 -11.65 11.70 -5.84
N ALA A 112 -10.77 11.60 -6.83
CA ALA A 112 -9.71 12.56 -7.05
C ALA A 112 -9.54 12.85 -8.54
N SER A 113 -9.09 14.07 -8.84
CA SER A 113 -8.68 14.44 -10.19
C SER A 113 -7.18 14.20 -10.36
N ILE A 114 -6.82 13.20 -11.17
CA ILE A 114 -5.43 12.83 -11.45
C ILE A 114 -5.17 12.98 -12.95
N GLY A 115 -4.22 13.84 -13.30
CA GLY A 115 -3.87 14.08 -14.71
C GLY A 115 -5.04 14.59 -15.56
N GLY A 116 -5.96 15.35 -14.96
CA GLY A 116 -7.16 15.87 -15.63
C GLY A 116 -8.29 14.85 -15.82
N LYS A 117 -8.20 13.67 -15.19
CA LYS A 117 -9.24 12.64 -15.20
C LYS A 117 -9.79 12.43 -13.80
N GLU A 118 -11.10 12.27 -13.68
CA GLU A 118 -11.71 11.81 -12.44
C GLU A 118 -11.46 10.32 -12.26
N VAL A 119 -10.91 9.95 -11.11
CA VAL A 119 -10.56 8.57 -10.76
C VAL A 119 -10.89 8.33 -9.30
N VAL A 120 -11.09 7.07 -8.95
CA VAL A 120 -11.22 6.65 -7.55
C VAL A 120 -9.88 6.08 -7.08
N MET A 121 -9.23 6.75 -6.13
CA MET A 121 -8.06 6.23 -5.45
C MET A 121 -8.50 5.24 -4.38
N ALA A 122 -8.29 3.94 -4.61
CA ALA A 122 -8.73 2.91 -3.67
C ALA A 122 -7.93 2.96 -2.36
N SER A 123 -8.60 2.68 -1.25
CA SER A 123 -7.99 2.25 0.01
C SER A 123 -8.09 0.76 0.20
N LYS A 124 -9.23 0.18 -0.17
CA LYS A 124 -9.45 -1.26 -0.18
C LYS A 124 -10.50 -1.65 -1.21
N VAL A 125 -10.33 -2.85 -1.76
CA VAL A 125 -11.31 -3.50 -2.64
C VAL A 125 -11.69 -4.83 -2.02
N LYS A 126 -12.96 -4.99 -1.67
CA LYS A 126 -13.50 -6.27 -1.18
C LYS A 126 -14.17 -7.00 -2.33
N LYS A 127 -13.75 -8.25 -2.57
CA LYS A 127 -14.47 -9.17 -3.46
C LYS A 127 -15.53 -9.93 -2.68
N ASP A 128 -15.16 -10.41 -1.49
CA ASP A 128 -16.02 -11.17 -0.58
C ASP A 128 -15.82 -10.67 0.87
N GLU A 129 -16.49 -11.26 1.87
CA GLU A 129 -16.31 -10.89 3.27
C GLU A 129 -14.89 -11.16 3.75
N LYS A 130 -14.30 -12.28 3.30
CA LYS A 130 -12.93 -12.71 3.67
C LYS A 130 -11.85 -12.28 2.66
N LEU A 131 -12.22 -12.00 1.42
CA LEU A 131 -11.27 -11.67 0.35
C LEU A 131 -11.27 -10.17 0.07
N GLN A 132 -10.23 -9.48 0.59
CA GLN A 132 -10.05 -8.05 0.42
C GLN A 132 -8.60 -7.69 0.11
N LEU A 133 -8.41 -6.80 -0.86
CA LEU A 133 -7.13 -6.19 -1.17
C LEU A 133 -7.07 -4.84 -0.47
N LYS A 134 -6.11 -4.64 0.43
CA LYS A 134 -5.83 -3.38 1.11
C LYS A 134 -4.61 -2.72 0.51
N VAL A 135 -4.74 -1.44 0.20
CA VAL A 135 -3.71 -0.66 -0.50
C VAL A 135 -3.37 0.64 0.23
N ARG A 136 -4.29 1.20 1.02
CA ARG A 136 -4.05 2.32 1.93
C ARG A 136 -4.69 2.05 3.29
N ARG A 137 -4.11 2.61 4.35
CA ARG A 137 -4.68 2.58 5.71
C ARG A 137 -5.89 3.50 5.78
N THR A 138 -6.99 3.01 6.36
CA THR A 138 -8.24 3.79 6.48
C THR A 138 -8.10 4.99 7.41
N LYS A 139 -7.27 4.91 8.46
CA LYS A 139 -7.16 5.94 9.51
C LYS A 139 -6.47 7.22 9.03
N ASP A 140 -5.39 7.08 8.28
CA ASP A 140 -4.50 8.18 7.91
C ASP A 140 -4.22 8.25 6.40
N GLY A 141 -4.83 7.37 5.60
CA GLY A 141 -4.63 7.31 4.16
C GLY A 141 -3.26 6.81 3.74
N MET A 142 -2.40 6.38 4.67
CA MET A 142 -1.02 6.00 4.37
C MET A 142 -0.99 4.84 3.36
N PRO A 143 -0.22 4.98 2.26
CA PRO A 143 -0.09 3.91 1.28
C PRO A 143 0.74 2.76 1.83
N TRP A 144 0.24 1.53 1.62
CA TRP A 144 0.87 0.34 2.17
C TRP A 144 2.22 0.05 1.51
N TRP A 145 2.40 0.41 0.24
CA TRP A 145 3.70 0.30 -0.46
C TRP A 145 4.77 1.28 0.05
N SER A 146 4.41 2.24 0.91
CA SER A 146 5.39 3.11 1.59
C SER A 146 5.82 2.58 2.96
N MET A 147 5.22 1.48 3.44
CA MET A 147 5.55 0.85 4.71
C MET A 147 6.61 -0.23 4.51
N SER A 148 7.41 -0.49 5.54
CA SER A 148 8.32 -1.64 5.52
C SER A 148 7.55 -2.96 5.57
N ALA A 149 8.13 -4.04 5.03
CA ALA A 149 7.49 -5.36 5.00
C ALA A 149 7.11 -5.87 6.41
N ASP A 150 7.90 -5.53 7.43
CA ASP A 150 7.64 -5.89 8.83
C ASP A 150 6.43 -5.15 9.42
N GLU A 151 6.20 -3.91 9.01
CA GLU A 151 5.03 -3.13 9.42
C GLU A 151 3.75 -3.62 8.70
N LEU A 152 3.87 -3.98 7.42
CA LEU A 152 2.77 -4.59 6.67
C LEU A 152 2.32 -5.92 7.28
N ALA A 153 3.26 -6.75 7.73
CA ALA A 153 2.94 -8.02 8.38
C ALA A 153 2.23 -7.82 9.74
N LYS A 154 2.61 -6.77 10.49
CA LYS A 154 1.94 -6.42 11.76
C LYS A 154 0.52 -5.90 11.53
N GLU A 155 0.34 -5.00 10.56
CA GLU A 155 -0.97 -4.43 10.21
C GLU A 155 -1.91 -5.48 9.59
N ARG A 156 -1.40 -6.44 8.82
CA ARG A 156 -2.19 -7.57 8.32
C ARG A 156 -2.67 -8.46 9.46
N LYS A 157 -1.81 -8.77 10.44
CA LYS A 157 -2.18 -9.58 11.61
C LYS A 157 -3.21 -8.90 12.50
N SER A 158 -3.06 -7.60 12.79
CA SER A 158 -4.04 -6.87 13.60
C SER A 158 -5.40 -6.68 12.92
N ALA A 159 -5.43 -6.79 11.59
CA ALA A 159 -6.66 -6.65 10.81
C ALA A 159 -7.49 -7.94 10.69
N ASP A 160 -6.94 -9.08 11.08
CA ASP A 160 -7.63 -10.37 11.09
C ASP A 160 -8.30 -10.66 12.45
N ASP A 161 -8.08 -9.79 13.45
CA ASP A 161 -8.60 -9.89 14.82
C ASP A 161 -9.83 -8.97 15.12
N ASP A 162 -10.31 -8.18 14.13
CA ASP A 162 -11.50 -7.29 14.20
C ASP A 162 -12.57 -7.69 13.16
#